data_AF-R3TSI4-F1
#
_entry.id   AF-R3TSI4-F1
#
_cell.length_a   1.000
_cell.length_b   1.000
_cell.length_c   1.000
_cell.angle_alpha   90.00
_cell.angle_beta   90.00
_cell.angle_gamma   90.00
#
_symmetry.space_group_name_H-M   'P 1'
#
loop_
_entity.id
_entity.type
_entity.pdbx_description
1 polymer ?
#
loop_
_entity_poly.entity_id
_entity_poly.type
_entity_poly.pdbx_seq_one_letter_code
_entity_poly.pdbx_strand_id
1 'polypeptide(L)'
;MSKKLTFLLIPIFFLLSFSLLPTQSNAAQVNQKDPIMMAYYRTWRDVTMPHDANSTLPDQNVTAMTDIPEGVDIVSVFHYVNPGTDQQKFWDTLKDTYVPTLHARGTRVIRTIDIREVWNVPHVGTTPTTAEYDKYAQQLIDTYLTPWNLDGLDVDMESSLTAKQEEMAVGTFKALSKKLGPNSNTGKLLIYDTNKDNHSLFKKTASYFDYLFIQAYGRLATSLDTTWNTYKTSITPQQFLPGISFPEEQDHNRWNDTVEPYETSRAYAYAKWNPKDGQKGGMFVYAIDRDGKQFGDDTITKTDFNWTKRLINTMNGN
;
A
#
# COMPACT_ATOMS: atom_id res chain seq x y z
N MET A 1 76.32 -31.63 54.40
CA MET A 1 74.94 -31.61 54.94
C MET A 1 74.42 -30.18 54.92
N SER A 2 73.34 -30.00 54.14
CA SER A 2 72.40 -28.89 53.96
C SER A 2 72.58 -27.58 54.76
N LYS A 3 72.64 -26.45 54.02
CA LYS A 3 72.31 -25.10 54.50
C LYS A 3 71.05 -24.61 53.78
N LYS A 4 70.07 -24.16 54.58
CA LYS A 4 68.86 -23.47 54.14
C LYS A 4 69.20 -22.05 53.66
N LEU A 5 68.58 -21.60 52.58
CA LEU A 5 68.42 -20.17 52.29
C LEU A 5 67.02 -19.90 51.71
N THR A 6 66.39 -18.90 52.30
CA THR A 6 65.06 -18.34 52.11
C THR A 6 64.94 -17.69 50.72
N PHE A 7 63.84 -17.95 50.00
CA PHE A 7 63.53 -17.24 48.75
C PHE A 7 62.41 -16.21 48.93
N LEU A 8 62.71 -15.02 48.43
CA LEU A 8 61.92 -13.80 48.36
C LEU A 8 60.97 -13.86 47.15
N LEU A 9 59.71 -13.45 47.31
CA LEU A 9 58.76 -13.29 46.20
C LEU A 9 58.99 -11.96 45.45
N ILE A 10 59.08 -12.04 44.12
CA ILE A 10 59.13 -10.90 43.18
C ILE A 10 57.73 -10.75 42.54
N PRO A 11 57.14 -9.54 42.46
CA PRO A 11 55.91 -9.32 41.70
C PRO A 11 56.23 -9.04 40.22
N ILE A 12 55.51 -9.72 39.32
CA ILE A 12 55.61 -9.55 37.86
C ILE A 12 54.69 -8.39 37.44
N PHE A 13 55.28 -7.37 36.81
CA PHE A 13 54.59 -6.29 36.10
C PHE A 13 54.04 -6.80 34.76
N PHE A 14 52.73 -6.71 34.54
CA PHE A 14 52.12 -6.84 33.21
C PHE A 14 52.07 -5.48 32.52
N LEU A 15 52.81 -5.34 31.41
CA LEU A 15 52.71 -4.24 30.46
C LEU A 15 51.50 -4.48 29.55
N LEU A 16 50.46 -3.64 29.67
CA LEU A 16 49.34 -3.56 28.74
C LEU A 16 49.71 -2.63 27.57
N SER A 17 49.96 -3.23 26.41
CA SER A 17 50.11 -2.53 25.13
C SER A 17 48.74 -2.09 24.60
N PHE A 18 48.51 -0.78 24.49
CA PHE A 18 47.36 -0.22 23.79
C PHE A 18 47.57 -0.32 22.26
N SER A 19 46.88 -1.26 21.63
CA SER A 19 46.66 -1.26 20.18
C SER A 19 45.45 -0.39 19.85
N LEU A 20 45.68 0.74 19.19
CA LEU A 20 44.65 1.57 18.57
C LEU A 20 44.05 0.79 17.38
N LEU A 21 42.87 0.21 17.58
CA LEU A 21 42.04 -0.32 16.51
C LEU A 21 41.33 0.84 15.81
N PRO A 22 41.27 0.89 14.46
CA PRO A 22 40.51 1.89 13.75
C PRO A 22 39.03 1.67 14.01
N THR A 23 38.35 2.70 14.50
CA THR A 23 36.90 2.75 14.64
C THR A 23 36.26 2.57 13.26
N GLN A 24 35.78 1.36 12.97
CA GLN A 24 34.78 1.18 11.91
C GLN A 24 33.55 1.98 12.33
N SER A 25 33.24 3.03 11.58
CA SER A 25 31.95 3.68 11.67
C SER A 25 30.89 2.64 11.30
N ASN A 26 30.17 2.14 12.31
CA ASN A 26 28.86 1.57 12.10
C ASN A 26 27.96 2.68 11.57
N ALA A 27 28.01 2.91 10.25
CA ALA A 27 26.89 3.48 9.54
C ALA A 27 25.70 2.59 9.91
N ALA A 28 24.71 3.18 10.59
CA ALA A 28 23.47 2.49 10.90
C ALA A 28 22.97 1.83 9.60
N GLN A 29 22.97 0.49 9.57
CA GLN A 29 22.15 -0.24 8.61
C GLN A 29 20.74 0.28 8.87
N VAL A 30 20.25 1.13 7.98
CA VAL A 30 18.82 1.40 7.88
C VAL A 30 18.21 0.02 7.74
N ASN A 31 17.47 -0.43 8.76
CA ASN A 31 16.75 -1.70 8.72
C ASN A 31 15.86 -1.65 7.48
N GLN A 32 16.31 -2.30 6.41
CA GLN A 32 15.64 -2.26 5.13
C GLN A 32 14.35 -3.05 5.34
N LYS A 33 13.21 -2.35 5.34
CA LYS A 33 11.90 -3.00 5.46
C LYS A 33 11.69 -3.90 4.25
N ASP A 34 11.17 -5.10 4.50
CA ASP A 34 10.78 -6.01 3.43
C ASP A 34 9.73 -5.34 2.51
N PRO A 35 9.80 -5.60 1.19
CA PRO A 35 8.86 -5.03 0.23
C PRO A 35 7.46 -5.57 0.49
N ILE A 36 6.46 -4.69 0.51
CA ILE A 36 5.09 -5.07 0.84
C ILE A 36 4.28 -5.48 -0.39
N MET A 37 3.28 -6.34 -0.19
CA MET A 37 2.20 -6.60 -1.14
C MET A 37 0.92 -5.89 -0.69
N MET A 38 0.39 -5.02 -1.57
CA MET A 38 -0.92 -4.40 -1.39
C MET A 38 -1.92 -4.94 -2.42
N ALA A 39 -3.19 -5.05 -2.04
CA ALA A 39 -4.24 -5.53 -2.93
C ALA A 39 -5.51 -4.67 -2.87
N TYR A 40 -6.02 -4.26 -4.03
CA TYR A 40 -7.38 -3.73 -4.13
C TYR A 40 -8.38 -4.88 -4.22
N TYR A 41 -9.25 -4.97 -3.23
CA TYR A 41 -10.35 -5.93 -3.17
C TYR A 41 -11.66 -5.24 -3.53
N ARG A 42 -12.25 -5.63 -4.66
CA ARG A 42 -13.47 -5.03 -5.19
C ARG A 42 -14.66 -5.51 -4.38
N THR A 43 -15.20 -4.66 -3.52
CA THR A 43 -16.25 -5.05 -2.55
C THR A 43 -17.48 -5.68 -3.22
N TRP A 44 -17.86 -5.22 -4.41
CA TRP A 44 -19.02 -5.75 -5.15
C TRP A 44 -18.83 -7.19 -5.65
N ARG A 45 -17.63 -7.77 -5.49
CA ARG A 45 -17.30 -9.19 -5.74
C ARG A 45 -17.17 -10.01 -4.47
N ASP A 46 -17.42 -9.42 -3.29
CA ASP A 46 -17.46 -10.16 -2.04
C ASP A 46 -18.67 -11.10 -1.98
N VAL A 47 -18.47 -12.30 -1.44
CA VAL A 47 -19.52 -13.32 -1.24
C VAL A 47 -20.73 -12.82 -0.44
N THR A 48 -20.58 -11.74 0.32
CA THR A 48 -21.68 -11.13 1.09
C THR A 48 -22.45 -10.06 0.33
N MET A 49 -21.96 -9.62 -0.83
CA MET A 49 -22.64 -8.66 -1.70
C MET A 49 -23.54 -9.39 -2.71
N PRO A 50 -24.67 -8.76 -3.10
CA PRO A 50 -25.46 -9.21 -4.24
C PRO A 50 -24.59 -9.34 -5.51
N HIS A 51 -24.81 -10.38 -6.29
CA HIS A 51 -24.09 -10.61 -7.55
C HIS A 51 -24.18 -9.44 -8.55
N ASP A 52 -25.30 -8.72 -8.53
CA ASP A 52 -25.63 -7.57 -9.38
C ASP A 52 -25.24 -6.21 -8.76
N ALA A 53 -24.50 -6.22 -7.65
CA ALA A 53 -24.04 -5.01 -6.96
C ALA A 53 -23.28 -4.04 -7.88
N ASN A 54 -22.59 -4.55 -8.90
CA ASN A 54 -21.93 -3.73 -9.94
C ASN A 54 -21.64 -4.57 -11.21
N SER A 55 -22.57 -5.42 -11.61
CA SER A 55 -22.47 -6.20 -12.85
C SER A 55 -23.84 -6.73 -13.24
N THR A 56 -23.92 -7.23 -14.47
CA THR A 56 -25.08 -7.95 -15.00
C THR A 56 -24.83 -9.45 -15.13
N LEU A 57 -23.67 -9.94 -14.67
CA LEU A 57 -23.36 -11.36 -14.67
C LEU A 57 -24.29 -12.12 -13.70
N PRO A 58 -24.75 -13.32 -14.07
CA PRO A 58 -25.68 -14.11 -13.25
C PRO A 58 -24.99 -14.86 -12.09
N ASP A 59 -23.67 -15.04 -12.18
CA ASP A 59 -22.90 -15.85 -11.23
C ASP A 59 -22.86 -15.20 -9.85
N GLN A 60 -23.05 -15.99 -8.79
CA GLN A 60 -22.90 -15.49 -7.43
C GLN A 60 -21.44 -15.14 -7.14
N ASN A 61 -21.22 -14.15 -6.28
CA ASN A 61 -19.92 -13.89 -5.71
C ASN A 61 -19.49 -15.07 -4.81
N VAL A 62 -18.22 -15.45 -4.88
CA VAL A 62 -17.71 -16.67 -4.20
C VAL A 62 -16.42 -16.46 -3.41
N THR A 63 -15.84 -15.26 -3.46
CA THR A 63 -14.60 -14.91 -2.77
C THR A 63 -14.94 -14.04 -1.57
N ALA A 64 -14.33 -14.30 -0.42
CA ALA A 64 -14.41 -13.44 0.76
C ALA A 64 -13.06 -12.76 1.03
N MET A 65 -13.05 -11.61 1.71
CA MET A 65 -11.79 -11.00 2.15
C MET A 65 -10.94 -11.92 3.06
N THR A 66 -11.57 -12.85 3.79
CA THR A 66 -10.85 -13.84 4.61
C THR A 66 -10.10 -14.91 3.81
N ASP A 67 -10.42 -15.07 2.51
CA ASP A 67 -9.71 -15.97 1.61
C ASP A 67 -8.36 -15.39 1.15
N ILE A 68 -8.14 -14.07 1.28
CA ILE A 68 -6.88 -13.41 0.92
C ILE A 68 -5.72 -14.07 1.68
N PRO A 69 -4.63 -14.44 0.98
CA PRO A 69 -3.55 -15.22 1.58
C PRO A 69 -2.72 -14.40 2.57
N GLU A 70 -2.10 -15.10 3.52
CA GLU A 70 -1.01 -14.53 4.33
C GLU A 70 0.11 -13.99 3.42
N GLY A 71 0.79 -12.94 3.88
CA GLY A 71 1.81 -12.22 3.11
C GLY A 71 1.28 -11.06 2.26
N VAL A 72 -0.04 -10.85 2.20
CA VAL A 72 -0.61 -9.55 1.79
C VAL A 72 -0.60 -8.61 2.99
N ASP A 73 0.21 -7.56 2.92
CA ASP A 73 0.42 -6.61 4.03
C ASP A 73 -0.70 -5.58 4.17
N ILE A 74 -1.30 -5.19 3.03
CA ILE A 74 -2.35 -4.18 2.97
C ILE A 74 -3.44 -4.63 2.00
N VAL A 75 -4.70 -4.58 2.44
CA VAL A 75 -5.86 -4.76 1.56
C VAL A 75 -6.69 -3.49 1.56
N SER A 76 -6.97 -2.95 0.38
CA SER A 76 -7.94 -1.87 0.23
C SER A 76 -9.34 -2.41 0.00
N VAL A 77 -10.29 -1.89 0.78
CA VAL A 77 -11.72 -1.95 0.54
C VAL A 77 -12.04 -1.00 -0.62
N PHE A 78 -12.01 -1.52 -1.86
CA PHE A 78 -12.30 -0.76 -3.07
C PHE A 78 -13.80 -0.86 -3.41
N HIS A 79 -14.54 0.22 -3.15
CA HIS A 79 -16.01 0.16 -3.13
C HIS A 79 -16.64 1.10 -4.15
N TYR A 80 -17.42 0.50 -5.04
CA TYR A 80 -18.27 1.15 -6.03
C TYR A 80 -19.42 0.19 -6.38
N VAL A 81 -20.67 0.59 -6.13
CA VAL A 81 -21.87 -0.25 -6.30
C VAL A 81 -22.99 0.55 -6.96
N ASN A 82 -23.92 -0.16 -7.60
CA ASN A 82 -25.12 0.39 -8.19
C ASN A 82 -26.00 1.04 -7.10
N PRO A 83 -26.66 2.18 -7.39
CA PRO A 83 -27.60 2.80 -6.46
C PRO A 83 -28.68 1.83 -6.00
N GLY A 84 -28.95 1.79 -4.69
CA GLY A 84 -29.97 0.91 -4.11
C GLY A 84 -29.51 -0.52 -3.80
N THR A 85 -28.25 -0.86 -4.07
CA THR A 85 -27.66 -2.15 -3.66
C THR A 85 -27.75 -2.32 -2.15
N ASP A 86 -28.29 -3.45 -1.68
CA ASP A 86 -28.22 -3.83 -0.27
C ASP A 86 -26.80 -4.31 0.06
N GLN A 87 -26.13 -3.52 0.88
CA GLN A 87 -24.73 -3.68 1.26
C GLN A 87 -24.56 -3.89 2.78
N GLN A 88 -25.66 -3.96 3.53
CA GLN A 88 -25.60 -4.01 5.00
C GLN A 88 -24.80 -5.23 5.47
N LYS A 89 -25.06 -6.39 4.86
CA LYS A 89 -24.36 -7.64 5.19
C LYS A 89 -22.86 -7.55 4.98
N PHE A 90 -22.40 -6.89 3.91
CA PHE A 90 -20.97 -6.69 3.67
C PHE A 90 -20.34 -5.81 4.75
N TRP A 91 -20.96 -4.67 5.08
CA TRP A 91 -20.41 -3.76 6.07
C TRP A 91 -20.39 -4.36 7.49
N ASP A 92 -21.40 -5.15 7.85
CA ASP A 92 -21.41 -5.90 9.12
C ASP A 92 -20.30 -6.96 9.13
N THR A 93 -20.16 -7.72 8.04
CA THR A 93 -19.13 -8.76 7.92
C THR A 93 -17.72 -8.17 7.92
N LEU A 94 -17.53 -7.01 7.27
CA LEU A 94 -16.26 -6.28 7.27
C LEU A 94 -15.83 -5.95 8.70
N LYS A 95 -16.76 -5.36 9.48
CA LYS A 95 -16.53 -4.93 10.86
C LYS A 95 -16.27 -6.11 11.78
N ASP A 96 -17.15 -7.11 11.75
CA ASP A 96 -17.23 -8.11 12.81
C ASP A 96 -16.38 -9.34 12.52
N THR A 97 -16.00 -9.56 11.25
CA THR A 97 -15.26 -10.76 10.82
C THR A 97 -13.98 -10.43 10.04
N TYR A 98 -14.07 -9.68 8.94
CA TYR A 98 -12.94 -9.54 8.03
C TYR A 98 -11.79 -8.73 8.63
N VAL A 99 -12.06 -7.53 9.16
CA VAL A 99 -11.03 -6.69 9.78
C VAL A 99 -10.34 -7.40 10.94
N PRO A 100 -11.06 -7.99 11.94
CA PRO A 100 -10.42 -8.75 13.00
C PRO A 100 -9.56 -9.93 12.51
N THR A 101 -10.04 -10.66 11.49
CA THR A 101 -9.30 -11.82 10.95
C THR A 101 -8.04 -11.39 10.22
N LEU A 102 -8.10 -10.32 9.42
CA LEU A 102 -6.96 -9.78 8.69
C LEU A 102 -5.93 -9.17 9.65
N HIS A 103 -6.38 -8.43 10.67
CA HIS A 103 -5.51 -7.92 11.74
C HIS A 103 -4.77 -9.03 12.48
N ALA A 104 -5.43 -10.15 12.78
CA ALA A 104 -4.80 -11.30 13.43
C ALA A 104 -3.68 -11.94 12.58
N ARG A 105 -3.70 -11.73 11.26
CA ARG A 105 -2.65 -12.17 10.31
C ARG A 105 -1.59 -11.08 10.04
N GLY A 106 -1.72 -9.91 10.65
CA GLY A 106 -0.85 -8.76 10.41
C GLY A 106 -1.19 -7.95 9.14
N THR A 107 -2.29 -8.26 8.46
CA THR A 107 -2.75 -7.52 7.28
C THR A 107 -3.50 -6.26 7.72
N ARG A 108 -3.09 -5.10 7.22
CA ARG A 108 -3.81 -3.83 7.40
C ARG A 108 -4.94 -3.69 6.39
N VAL A 109 -6.07 -3.13 6.80
CA VAL A 109 -7.25 -2.90 5.97
C VAL A 109 -7.47 -1.40 5.81
N ILE A 110 -7.45 -0.90 4.57
CA ILE A 110 -7.62 0.53 4.28
C ILE A 110 -8.87 0.76 3.42
N ARG A 111 -9.27 2.02 3.26
CA ARG A 111 -10.37 2.42 2.38
C ARG A 111 -9.86 3.36 1.29
N THR A 112 -10.14 3.04 0.03
CA THR A 112 -9.88 3.94 -1.11
C THR A 112 -11.03 4.90 -1.33
N ILE A 113 -10.74 6.20 -1.45
CA ILE A 113 -11.71 7.23 -1.80
C ILE A 113 -11.23 8.01 -3.02
N ASP A 114 -12.17 8.50 -3.82
CA ASP A 114 -11.85 9.35 -4.97
C ASP A 114 -11.33 10.72 -4.51
N ILE A 115 -10.37 11.30 -5.24
CA ILE A 115 -9.84 12.64 -4.98
C ILE A 115 -10.92 13.74 -4.84
N ARG A 116 -12.09 13.55 -5.46
CA ARG A 116 -13.28 14.42 -5.32
C ARG A 116 -13.76 14.51 -3.89
N GLU A 117 -13.70 13.42 -3.12
CA GLU A 117 -14.00 13.43 -1.69
C GLU A 117 -13.02 14.32 -0.93
N VAL A 118 -11.78 14.47 -1.40
CA VAL A 118 -10.75 15.25 -0.70
C VAL A 118 -10.87 16.76 -0.98
N TRP A 119 -11.14 17.16 -2.22
CA TRP A 119 -11.26 18.58 -2.54
C TRP A 119 -12.66 19.16 -2.35
N ASN A 120 -13.71 18.35 -2.26
CA ASN A 120 -15.10 18.80 -2.10
C ASN A 120 -15.44 19.15 -0.64
N VAL A 121 -14.65 20.04 -0.05
CA VAL A 121 -14.78 20.45 1.35
C VAL A 121 -16.03 21.31 1.53
N PRO A 122 -16.98 20.96 2.43
CA PRO A 122 -18.07 21.84 2.80
C PRO A 122 -17.54 23.08 3.52
N HIS A 123 -17.85 24.28 3.02
CA HIS A 123 -17.35 25.54 3.60
C HIS A 123 -18.29 26.71 3.36
N VAL A 124 -18.15 27.74 4.18
CA VAL A 124 -18.77 29.06 3.96
C VAL A 124 -17.75 29.99 3.29
N GLY A 125 -18.20 30.75 2.29
CA GLY A 125 -17.35 31.71 1.58
C GLY A 125 -16.68 31.12 0.34
N THR A 126 -15.56 31.71 -0.08
CA THR A 126 -14.89 31.35 -1.34
C THR A 126 -13.85 30.25 -1.20
N THR A 127 -13.19 30.15 -0.05
CA THR A 127 -12.18 29.14 0.29
C THR A 127 -12.41 28.62 1.71
N PRO A 128 -12.17 27.32 1.98
CA PRO A 128 -12.28 26.78 3.33
C PRO A 128 -11.24 27.37 4.28
N THR A 129 -11.66 27.60 5.52
CA THR A 129 -10.80 27.94 6.65
C THR A 129 -10.04 26.71 7.16
N THR A 130 -8.98 26.91 7.95
CA THR A 130 -8.26 25.80 8.60
C THR A 130 -9.18 24.94 9.48
N ALA A 131 -10.14 25.56 10.18
CA ALA A 131 -11.09 24.83 11.02
C ALA A 131 -12.06 23.97 10.19
N GLU A 132 -12.48 24.44 9.01
CA GLU A 132 -13.31 23.66 8.08
C GLU A 132 -12.54 22.49 7.48
N TYR A 133 -11.27 22.67 7.10
CA TYR A 133 -10.41 21.55 6.67
C TYR A 133 -10.23 20.52 7.79
N ASP A 134 -9.94 20.95 9.03
CA ASP A 134 -9.74 20.05 10.16
C ASP A 134 -11.03 19.28 10.51
N LYS A 135 -12.18 19.95 10.46
CA LYS A 135 -13.50 19.32 10.65
C LYS A 135 -13.79 18.32 9.53
N TYR A 136 -13.52 18.68 8.28
CA TYR A 136 -13.80 17.82 7.14
C TYR A 136 -12.89 16.59 7.10
N ALA A 137 -11.60 16.75 7.40
CA ALA A 137 -10.68 15.62 7.56
C ALA A 137 -11.16 14.65 8.65
N GLN A 138 -11.69 15.15 9.77
CA GLN A 138 -12.31 14.29 10.78
C GLN A 138 -13.57 13.59 10.25
N GLN A 139 -14.42 14.32 9.53
CA GLN A 139 -15.62 13.73 8.91
C GLN A 139 -15.27 12.59 7.94
N LEU A 140 -14.23 12.73 7.13
CA LEU A 140 -13.75 11.66 6.24
C LEU A 140 -13.33 10.42 7.05
N ILE A 141 -12.59 10.60 8.15
CA ILE A 141 -12.19 9.50 9.03
C ILE A 141 -13.40 8.84 9.69
N ASP A 142 -14.34 9.64 10.20
CA ASP A 142 -15.55 9.14 10.86
C ASP A 142 -16.50 8.43 9.89
N THR A 143 -16.45 8.80 8.61
CA THR A 143 -17.27 8.21 7.54
C THR A 143 -16.64 6.92 7.03
N TYR A 144 -15.33 6.93 6.77
CA TYR A 144 -14.67 5.89 5.98
C TYR A 144 -13.83 4.92 6.82
N LEU A 145 -13.39 5.30 8.02
CA LEU A 145 -12.49 4.46 8.83
C LEU A 145 -13.12 4.01 10.14
N THR A 146 -13.62 4.96 10.94
CA THR A 146 -14.07 4.72 12.32
C THR A 146 -15.11 3.60 12.45
N PRO A 147 -16.15 3.49 11.58
CA PRO A 147 -17.21 2.50 11.77
C PRO A 147 -16.74 1.04 11.69
N TRP A 148 -15.65 0.80 10.97
CA TRP A 148 -15.09 -0.54 10.71
C TRP A 148 -13.67 -0.71 11.29
N ASN A 149 -13.18 0.27 12.06
CA ASN A 149 -11.83 0.27 12.63
C ASN A 149 -10.72 0.05 11.59
N LEU A 150 -10.82 0.72 10.43
CA LEU A 150 -9.83 0.58 9.35
C LEU A 150 -8.53 1.30 9.66
N ASP A 151 -7.45 0.86 9.02
CA ASP A 151 -6.07 1.26 9.29
C ASP A 151 -5.60 2.46 8.51
N GLY A 152 -6.37 2.99 7.56
CA GLY A 152 -5.96 4.17 6.81
C GLY A 152 -6.81 4.48 5.59
N LEU A 153 -6.50 5.62 4.97
CA LEU A 153 -7.11 6.09 3.73
C LEU A 153 -6.11 6.00 2.58
N ASP A 154 -6.62 5.54 1.45
CA ASP A 154 -6.00 5.62 0.14
C ASP A 154 -6.80 6.60 -0.71
N VAL A 155 -6.13 7.49 -1.43
CA VAL A 155 -6.79 8.53 -2.22
C VAL A 155 -6.44 8.38 -3.70
N ASP A 156 -7.46 8.04 -4.47
CA ASP A 156 -7.38 7.76 -5.90
C ASP A 156 -7.47 9.06 -6.70
N MET A 157 -6.32 9.43 -7.27
CA MET A 157 -6.11 10.68 -7.98
C MET A 157 -5.74 10.46 -9.44
N GLU A 158 -6.75 10.14 -10.24
CA GLU A 158 -6.63 9.98 -11.70
C GLU A 158 -7.16 11.17 -12.51
N SER A 159 -7.85 12.11 -11.88
CA SER A 159 -8.49 13.24 -12.56
C SER A 159 -7.58 14.46 -12.71
N SER A 160 -7.96 15.42 -13.56
CA SER A 160 -7.32 16.74 -13.62
C SER A 160 -8.04 17.71 -12.69
N LEU A 161 -7.29 18.46 -11.89
CA LEU A 161 -7.85 19.46 -10.98
C LEU A 161 -7.65 20.88 -11.52
N THR A 162 -8.64 21.74 -11.28
CA THR A 162 -8.44 23.19 -11.36
C THR A 162 -7.53 23.67 -10.24
N ALA A 163 -6.94 24.86 -10.36
CA ALA A 163 -6.10 25.45 -9.31
C ALA A 163 -6.81 25.53 -7.96
N LYS A 164 -8.12 25.86 -7.95
CA LYS A 164 -8.94 25.92 -6.74
C LYS A 164 -9.14 24.55 -6.11
N GLN A 165 -9.42 23.52 -6.92
CA GLN A 165 -9.57 22.15 -6.42
C GLN A 165 -8.25 21.61 -5.87
N GLU A 166 -7.13 21.92 -6.53
CA GLU A 166 -5.80 21.55 -6.03
C GLU A 166 -5.51 22.22 -4.67
N GLU A 167 -5.81 23.51 -4.51
CA GLU A 167 -5.65 24.22 -3.24
C GLU A 167 -6.50 23.59 -2.13
N MET A 168 -7.76 23.25 -2.41
CA MET A 168 -8.64 22.56 -1.46
C MET A 168 -8.12 21.17 -1.11
N ALA A 169 -7.63 20.40 -2.09
CA ALA A 169 -7.02 19.10 -1.86
C ALA A 169 -5.79 19.21 -0.94
N VAL A 170 -4.90 20.18 -1.20
CA VAL A 170 -3.71 20.43 -0.35
C VAL A 170 -4.14 20.74 1.10
N GLY A 171 -5.18 21.57 1.28
CA GLY A 171 -5.72 21.90 2.59
C GLY A 171 -6.25 20.68 3.34
N THR A 172 -7.05 19.85 2.67
CA THR A 172 -7.59 18.61 3.27
C THR A 172 -6.49 17.60 3.56
N PHE A 173 -5.53 17.37 2.66
CA PHE A 173 -4.41 16.47 2.92
C PHE A 173 -3.55 16.93 4.09
N LYS A 174 -3.31 18.24 4.22
CA LYS A 174 -2.61 18.80 5.38
C LYS A 174 -3.38 18.57 6.70
N ALA A 175 -4.70 18.62 6.66
CA ALA A 175 -5.53 18.33 7.84
C ALA A 175 -5.55 16.82 8.16
N LEU A 176 -5.67 15.97 7.14
CA LEU A 176 -5.59 14.51 7.27
C LEU A 176 -4.22 14.06 7.83
N SER A 177 -3.12 14.68 7.40
CA SER A 177 -1.77 14.29 7.83
C SER A 177 -1.48 14.51 9.32
N LYS A 178 -2.32 15.29 10.01
CA LYS A 178 -2.29 15.41 11.48
C LYS A 178 -2.86 14.18 12.20
N LYS A 179 -3.60 13.32 11.49
CA LYS A 179 -4.38 12.20 12.04
C LYS A 179 -4.01 10.85 11.42
N LEU A 180 -3.58 10.87 10.16
CA LEU A 180 -3.13 9.74 9.36
C LEU A 180 -1.74 10.03 8.80
N GLY A 181 -1.04 9.01 8.34
CA GLY A 181 0.25 9.20 7.69
C GLY A 181 1.42 9.40 8.65
N PRO A 182 2.64 9.57 8.11
CA PRO A 182 3.87 9.63 8.88
C PRO A 182 3.93 10.80 9.86
N ASN A 183 3.15 11.86 9.64
CA ASN A 183 3.15 13.06 10.50
C ASN A 183 2.22 12.95 11.72
N SER A 184 1.40 11.90 11.80
CA SER A 184 0.35 11.79 12.81
C SER A 184 0.74 11.00 14.07
N ASN A 185 1.77 10.15 13.98
CA ASN A 185 2.16 9.19 15.03
C ASN A 185 1.04 8.24 15.49
N THR A 186 -0.05 8.08 14.72
CA THR A 186 -1.17 7.19 15.08
C THR A 186 -0.97 5.75 14.62
N GLY A 187 -0.01 5.53 13.71
CA GLY A 187 0.17 4.25 13.02
C GLY A 187 -0.84 3.99 11.90
N LYS A 188 -1.85 4.86 11.73
CA LYS A 188 -2.79 4.78 10.61
C LYS A 188 -2.19 5.37 9.34
N LEU A 189 -2.49 4.75 8.22
CA LEU A 189 -1.91 5.06 6.92
C LEU A 189 -2.62 6.22 6.23
N LEU A 190 -1.83 7.04 5.53
CA LEU A 190 -2.31 7.92 4.47
C LEU A 190 -1.56 7.60 3.19
N ILE A 191 -2.29 7.19 2.17
CA ILE A 191 -1.74 6.70 0.91
C ILE A 191 -2.29 7.56 -0.23
N TYR A 192 -1.46 7.74 -1.25
CA TYR A 192 -1.82 8.40 -2.49
C TYR A 192 -1.68 7.42 -3.64
N ASP A 193 -2.75 7.17 -4.38
CA ASP A 193 -2.70 6.34 -5.58
C ASP A 193 -3.04 7.15 -6.84
N THR A 194 -2.34 6.85 -7.93
CA THR A 194 -2.50 7.62 -9.17
C THR A 194 -1.97 6.86 -10.38
N ASN A 195 -2.56 7.14 -11.55
CA ASN A 195 -2.03 6.73 -12.84
C ASN A 195 -1.06 7.77 -13.47
N LYS A 196 -0.77 8.88 -12.78
CA LYS A 196 0.00 10.02 -13.32
C LYS A 196 1.48 9.95 -12.94
N ASP A 197 2.31 10.67 -13.70
CA ASP A 197 3.65 11.06 -13.26
C ASP A 197 3.58 12.18 -12.20
N ASN A 198 4.71 12.53 -11.61
CA ASN A 198 4.78 13.51 -10.52
C ASN A 198 4.29 14.90 -10.95
N HIS A 199 3.18 15.31 -10.34
CA HIS A 199 2.43 16.52 -10.68
C HIS A 199 2.35 17.49 -9.50
N SER A 200 1.76 18.67 -9.74
CA SER A 200 1.77 19.78 -8.76
C SER A 200 1.20 19.40 -7.39
N LEU A 201 0.03 18.75 -7.35
CA LEU A 201 -0.60 18.31 -6.10
C LEU A 201 0.32 17.38 -5.30
N PHE A 202 0.85 16.31 -5.92
CA PHE A 202 1.72 15.37 -5.21
C PHE A 202 2.99 16.06 -4.70
N LYS A 203 3.66 16.93 -5.47
CA LYS A 203 4.83 17.69 -5.01
C LYS A 203 4.54 18.51 -3.74
N LYS A 204 3.33 19.06 -3.61
CA LYS A 204 2.91 19.85 -2.44
C LYS A 204 2.54 19.00 -1.22
N THR A 205 2.25 17.71 -1.41
CA THR A 205 1.63 16.85 -0.40
C THR A 205 2.43 15.57 -0.12
N ALA A 206 3.51 15.28 -0.86
CA ALA A 206 4.28 14.04 -0.77
C ALA A 206 4.73 13.69 0.66
N SER A 207 5.08 14.70 1.47
CA SER A 207 5.48 14.50 2.87
C SER A 207 4.35 14.07 3.81
N TYR A 208 3.11 13.96 3.32
CA TYR A 208 1.96 13.52 4.08
C TYR A 208 1.65 12.03 3.93
N PHE A 209 2.29 11.33 2.98
CA PHE A 209 1.93 9.96 2.62
C PHE A 209 2.96 8.94 3.08
N ASP A 210 2.48 7.79 3.55
CA ASP A 210 3.32 6.61 3.81
C ASP A 210 3.81 6.00 2.49
N TYR A 211 2.88 5.89 1.52
CA TYR A 211 3.13 5.24 0.24
C TYR A 211 2.52 6.03 -0.93
N LEU A 212 3.18 5.90 -2.08
CA LEU A 212 2.69 6.26 -3.39
C LEU A 212 2.44 4.98 -4.19
N PHE A 213 1.18 4.76 -4.57
CA PHE A 213 0.78 3.66 -5.42
C PHE A 213 0.65 4.17 -6.86
N ILE A 214 1.50 3.65 -7.76
CA ILE A 214 1.44 3.98 -9.19
C ILE A 214 0.71 2.91 -9.97
N GLN A 215 -0.46 3.26 -10.50
CA GLN A 215 -1.23 2.43 -11.41
C GLN A 215 -0.51 2.35 -12.77
N ALA A 216 0.25 1.28 -12.98
CA ALA A 216 1.09 1.09 -14.16
C ALA A 216 0.63 -0.08 -15.04
N TYR A 217 -0.68 -0.33 -15.04
CA TYR A 217 -1.31 -1.42 -15.78
C TYR A 217 -0.95 -1.37 -17.27
N GLY A 218 -0.58 -2.52 -17.85
CA GLY A 218 -0.16 -2.63 -19.24
C GLY A 218 1.22 -2.02 -19.58
N ARG A 219 1.85 -1.26 -18.67
CA ARG A 219 3.12 -0.58 -18.97
C ARG A 219 4.30 -1.54 -18.84
N LEU A 220 5.29 -1.46 -19.73
CA LEU A 220 6.50 -2.28 -19.62
C LEU A 220 7.27 -1.94 -18.33
N ALA A 221 7.87 -2.93 -17.67
CA ALA A 221 8.66 -2.70 -16.45
C ALA A 221 9.80 -1.70 -16.67
N THR A 222 10.39 -1.66 -17.87
CA THR A 222 11.42 -0.68 -18.25
C THR A 222 10.92 0.77 -18.23
N SER A 223 9.62 1.02 -18.34
CA SER A 223 9.05 2.37 -18.23
C SER A 223 8.95 2.88 -16.79
N LEU A 224 9.04 1.97 -15.80
CA LEU A 224 8.99 2.34 -14.39
C LEU A 224 10.19 3.20 -13.97
N ASP A 225 11.34 3.03 -14.61
CA ASP A 225 12.50 3.92 -14.41
C ASP A 225 12.15 5.37 -14.77
N THR A 226 11.42 5.59 -15.87
CA THR A 226 10.98 6.93 -16.30
C THR A 226 10.01 7.53 -15.30
N THR A 227 8.98 6.78 -14.88
CA THR A 227 8.02 7.25 -13.89
C THR A 227 8.69 7.53 -12.54
N TRP A 228 9.53 6.61 -12.04
CA TRP A 228 10.30 6.80 -10.81
C TRP A 228 11.18 8.07 -10.86
N ASN A 229 11.83 8.34 -12.00
CA ASN A 229 12.64 9.55 -12.16
C ASN A 229 11.85 10.85 -11.96
N THR A 230 10.54 10.85 -12.17
CA THR A 230 9.69 12.02 -11.88
C THR A 230 9.44 12.17 -10.38
N TYR A 231 9.43 11.07 -9.61
CA TYR A 231 9.06 11.03 -8.19
C TYR A 231 10.24 11.05 -7.21
N LYS A 232 11.44 10.65 -7.65
CA LYS A 232 12.61 10.43 -6.77
C LYS A 232 13.11 11.63 -5.96
N THR A 233 12.64 12.84 -6.27
CA THR A 233 12.94 14.05 -5.49
C THR A 233 11.87 14.39 -4.45
N SER A 234 10.72 13.70 -4.50
CA SER A 234 9.58 13.91 -3.60
C SER A 234 9.43 12.80 -2.56
N ILE A 235 9.91 11.59 -2.87
CA ILE A 235 9.79 10.39 -2.01
C ILE A 235 11.03 9.50 -2.11
N THR A 236 11.18 8.56 -1.18
CA THR A 236 12.20 7.50 -1.24
C THR A 236 11.69 6.27 -2.01
N PRO A 237 12.59 5.38 -2.48
CA PRO A 237 12.18 4.14 -3.13
C PRO A 237 11.22 3.30 -2.28
N GLN A 238 11.40 3.29 -0.95
CA GLN A 238 10.57 2.50 -0.02
C GLN A 238 9.12 2.98 0.11
N GLN A 239 8.80 4.15 -0.43
CA GLN A 239 7.42 4.65 -0.50
C GLN A 239 6.74 4.30 -1.84
N PHE A 240 7.50 3.85 -2.85
CA PHE A 240 7.02 3.67 -4.21
C PHE A 240 6.57 2.22 -4.46
N LEU A 241 5.29 2.04 -4.83
CA LEU A 241 4.74 0.73 -5.22
C LEU A 241 4.10 0.84 -6.61
N PRO A 242 4.70 0.24 -7.66
CA PRO A 242 4.05 0.09 -8.95
C PRO A 242 3.04 -1.05 -8.92
N GLY A 243 1.90 -0.85 -9.56
CA GLY A 243 0.79 -1.81 -9.58
C GLY A 243 0.55 -2.46 -10.93
N ILE A 244 0.03 -3.68 -10.86
CA ILE A 244 -0.52 -4.44 -12.00
C ILE A 244 -2.01 -4.69 -11.81
N SER A 245 -2.71 -5.06 -12.88
CA SER A 245 -4.11 -5.46 -12.83
C SER A 245 -4.29 -6.92 -13.20
N PHE A 246 -5.07 -7.66 -12.40
CA PHE A 246 -5.71 -8.88 -12.91
C PHE A 246 -6.79 -8.50 -13.94
N PRO A 247 -7.14 -9.42 -14.87
CA PRO A 247 -8.21 -9.16 -15.82
C PRO A 247 -9.58 -9.18 -15.14
N GLU A 248 -10.28 -8.07 -15.21
CA GLU A 248 -11.67 -7.95 -14.77
C GLU A 248 -12.63 -8.65 -15.74
N GLU A 249 -13.71 -9.21 -15.21
CA GLU A 249 -14.85 -9.67 -15.99
C GLU A 249 -15.54 -8.52 -16.73
N GLN A 250 -16.01 -8.78 -17.95
CA GLN A 250 -16.69 -7.83 -18.84
C GLN A 250 -15.88 -6.59 -19.21
N ASP A 251 -14.59 -6.54 -18.83
CA ASP A 251 -13.71 -5.44 -19.14
C ASP A 251 -13.12 -5.56 -20.55
N HIS A 252 -12.96 -4.41 -21.18
CA HIS A 252 -12.37 -4.27 -22.50
C HIS A 252 -10.90 -3.85 -22.41
N ASN A 253 -10.42 -3.46 -21.22
CA ASN A 253 -9.03 -3.10 -21.01
C ASN A 253 -8.16 -4.35 -20.89
N ARG A 254 -7.52 -4.67 -22.01
CA ARG A 254 -6.63 -5.83 -22.12
C ARG A 254 -5.20 -5.49 -21.66
N TRP A 255 -5.04 -5.23 -20.35
CA TRP A 255 -3.72 -4.89 -19.78
C TRP A 255 -2.67 -5.99 -20.00
N ASN A 256 -3.08 -7.26 -19.99
CA ASN A 256 -2.22 -8.44 -20.14
C ASN A 256 -1.09 -8.50 -19.11
N ASP A 257 -1.33 -8.07 -17.86
CA ASP A 257 -0.27 -8.05 -16.84
C ASP A 257 0.07 -9.45 -16.30
N THR A 258 -0.93 -10.33 -16.27
CA THR A 258 -0.88 -11.67 -15.66
C THR A 258 -1.14 -12.76 -16.70
N VAL A 259 -0.30 -12.79 -17.74
CA VAL A 259 -0.35 -13.80 -18.80
C VAL A 259 0.67 -14.90 -18.49
N GLU A 260 0.23 -16.16 -18.49
CA GLU A 260 1.12 -17.31 -18.38
C GLU A 260 2.00 -17.46 -19.64
N PRO A 261 3.26 -17.91 -19.54
CA PRO A 261 3.94 -18.34 -18.30
C PRO A 261 4.32 -17.18 -17.36
N TYR A 262 4.11 -17.39 -16.05
CA TYR A 262 4.37 -16.43 -14.97
C TYR A 262 5.71 -15.69 -15.10
N GLU A 263 6.81 -16.40 -15.33
CA GLU A 263 8.18 -15.85 -15.36
C GLU A 263 8.42 -14.88 -16.55
N THR A 264 7.51 -14.89 -17.53
CA THR A 264 7.54 -13.98 -18.69
C THR A 264 6.49 -12.88 -18.60
N SER A 265 5.65 -12.92 -17.57
CA SER A 265 4.59 -11.95 -17.35
C SER A 265 5.12 -10.59 -16.92
N ARG A 266 4.30 -9.55 -17.13
CA ARG A 266 4.60 -8.21 -16.62
C ARG A 266 4.57 -8.17 -15.10
N ALA A 267 3.64 -8.90 -14.47
CA ALA A 267 3.56 -9.00 -13.02
C ALA A 267 4.87 -9.52 -12.40
N TYR A 268 5.46 -10.57 -12.97
CA TYR A 268 6.78 -11.06 -12.55
C TYR A 268 7.88 -10.00 -12.74
N ALA A 269 7.89 -9.32 -13.90
CA ALA A 269 8.85 -8.25 -14.15
C ALA A 269 8.74 -7.11 -13.13
N TYR A 270 7.53 -6.76 -12.67
CA TYR A 270 7.30 -5.75 -11.64
C TYR A 270 7.75 -6.22 -10.26
N ALA A 271 7.49 -7.48 -9.91
CA ALA A 271 7.98 -8.07 -8.67
C ALA A 271 9.52 -7.99 -8.59
N LYS A 272 10.23 -8.27 -9.69
CA LYS A 272 11.70 -8.21 -9.77
C LYS A 272 12.27 -6.79 -9.89
N TRP A 273 11.54 -5.85 -10.47
CA TRP A 273 12.04 -4.51 -10.76
C TRP A 273 12.31 -3.72 -9.46
N ASN A 274 13.40 -2.96 -9.45
CA ASN A 274 13.70 -1.96 -8.42
C ASN A 274 14.29 -0.72 -9.08
N PRO A 275 14.03 0.49 -8.56
CA PRO A 275 14.78 1.68 -8.93
C PRO A 275 16.29 1.47 -8.79
N LYS A 276 17.07 2.16 -9.62
CA LYS A 276 18.54 2.21 -9.45
C LYS A 276 18.95 2.83 -8.10
N ASP A 277 18.09 3.67 -7.54
CA ASP A 277 18.31 4.37 -6.27
C ASP A 277 18.05 3.48 -5.03
N GLY A 278 17.57 2.24 -5.21
CA GLY A 278 17.37 1.29 -4.12
C GLY A 278 16.11 0.43 -4.26
N GLN A 279 15.89 -0.47 -3.31
CA GLN A 279 14.73 -1.35 -3.29
C GLN A 279 13.43 -0.54 -3.16
N LYS A 280 12.45 -0.84 -4.02
CA LYS A 280 11.11 -0.25 -3.94
C LYS A 280 10.38 -0.66 -2.66
N GLY A 281 9.34 0.08 -2.29
CA GLY A 281 8.53 -0.21 -1.11
C GLY A 281 7.73 -1.50 -1.20
N GLY A 282 7.46 -1.97 -2.41
CA GLY A 282 6.60 -3.12 -2.66
C GLY A 282 5.99 -3.08 -4.04
N MET A 283 4.88 -3.80 -4.22
CA MET A 283 4.01 -3.67 -5.38
C MET A 283 2.55 -3.82 -4.95
N PHE A 284 1.63 -3.51 -5.85
CA PHE A 284 0.22 -3.81 -5.61
C PHE A 284 -0.45 -4.51 -6.79
N VAL A 285 -1.58 -5.14 -6.49
CA VAL A 285 -2.46 -5.77 -7.49
C VAL A 285 -3.86 -5.15 -7.42
N TYR A 286 -4.39 -4.79 -8.57
CA TYR A 286 -5.80 -4.41 -8.72
C TYR A 286 -6.65 -5.63 -9.09
N ALA A 287 -7.88 -5.65 -8.57
CA ALA A 287 -8.84 -6.75 -8.71
C ALA A 287 -8.31 -8.10 -8.18
N ILE A 288 -7.79 -8.16 -6.95
CA ILE A 288 -7.23 -9.41 -6.38
C ILE A 288 -8.25 -10.56 -6.35
N ASP A 289 -9.55 -10.25 -6.29
CA ASP A 289 -10.64 -11.23 -6.39
C ASP A 289 -10.65 -11.99 -7.73
N ARG A 290 -9.87 -11.53 -8.71
CA ARG A 290 -9.66 -12.11 -10.05
C ARG A 290 -8.32 -12.80 -10.23
N ASP A 291 -7.57 -13.02 -9.15
CA ASP A 291 -6.29 -13.73 -9.22
C ASP A 291 -6.43 -15.08 -9.95
N GLY A 292 -5.60 -15.29 -10.97
CA GLY A 292 -5.57 -16.50 -11.80
C GLY A 292 -6.49 -16.49 -13.01
N LYS A 293 -7.36 -15.48 -13.16
CA LYS A 293 -8.23 -15.34 -14.34
C LYS A 293 -7.45 -14.94 -15.58
N GLN A 294 -7.99 -15.32 -16.74
CA GLN A 294 -7.50 -14.88 -18.04
C GLN A 294 -8.40 -13.78 -18.60
N PHE A 295 -7.84 -12.93 -19.44
CA PHE A 295 -8.62 -11.91 -20.14
C PHE A 295 -9.72 -12.56 -21.00
N GLY A 296 -10.96 -12.08 -20.86
CA GLY A 296 -12.14 -12.63 -21.52
C GLY A 296 -12.80 -13.81 -20.81
N ASP A 297 -12.26 -14.28 -19.68
CA ASP A 297 -12.99 -15.21 -18.80
C ASP A 297 -13.93 -14.42 -17.88
N ASP A 298 -15.19 -14.28 -18.27
CA ASP A 298 -16.18 -13.51 -17.48
C ASP A 298 -16.78 -14.31 -16.30
N THR A 299 -16.38 -15.57 -16.09
CA THR A 299 -16.96 -16.39 -15.03
C THR A 299 -16.52 -15.94 -13.65
N ILE A 300 -17.43 -15.97 -12.68
CA ILE A 300 -17.12 -15.70 -11.27
C ILE A 300 -16.85 -17.02 -10.56
N THR A 301 -15.58 -17.31 -10.29
CA THR A 301 -15.14 -18.57 -9.65
C THR A 301 -14.16 -18.28 -8.51
N LYS A 302 -14.06 -19.23 -7.58
CA LYS A 302 -13.12 -19.11 -6.46
C LYS A 302 -11.68 -19.07 -6.98
N THR A 303 -10.86 -18.23 -6.36
CA THR A 303 -9.42 -18.16 -6.60
C THR A 303 -8.65 -18.82 -5.46
N ASP A 304 -7.50 -19.42 -5.78
CA ASP A 304 -6.54 -19.94 -4.81
C ASP A 304 -5.42 -18.92 -4.51
N PHE A 305 -5.48 -17.73 -5.12
CA PHE A 305 -4.52 -16.63 -5.03
C PHE A 305 -3.09 -17.01 -5.44
N ASN A 306 -2.96 -17.95 -6.39
CA ASN A 306 -1.65 -18.46 -6.79
C ASN A 306 -0.75 -17.37 -7.41
N TRP A 307 -1.28 -16.40 -8.16
CA TRP A 307 -0.44 -15.31 -8.68
C TRP A 307 0.08 -14.43 -7.55
N THR A 308 -0.78 -14.00 -6.64
CA THR A 308 -0.40 -13.15 -5.50
C THR A 308 0.67 -13.82 -4.65
N LYS A 309 0.51 -15.12 -4.33
CA LYS A 309 1.51 -15.92 -3.61
C LYS A 309 2.86 -15.98 -4.35
N ARG A 310 2.84 -16.23 -5.67
CA ARG A 310 4.06 -16.25 -6.50
C ARG A 310 4.74 -14.88 -6.54
N LEU A 311 3.98 -13.79 -6.61
CA LEU A 311 4.49 -12.41 -6.59
C LEU A 311 5.16 -12.07 -5.26
N ILE A 312 4.52 -12.40 -4.13
CA ILE A 312 5.10 -12.24 -2.79
C ILE A 312 6.43 -12.98 -2.70
N ASN A 313 6.46 -14.26 -3.09
CA ASN A 313 7.70 -15.06 -3.09
C ASN A 313 8.79 -14.41 -3.96
N THR A 314 8.43 -13.99 -5.17
CA THR A 314 9.36 -13.36 -6.11
C THR A 314 9.96 -12.07 -5.58
N MET A 315 9.17 -11.22 -4.90
CA MET A 315 9.66 -9.99 -4.26
C MET A 315 10.61 -10.28 -3.10
N ASN A 316 10.34 -11.34 -2.34
CA ASN A 316 11.14 -11.77 -1.20
C ASN A 316 12.37 -12.61 -1.59
N GLY A 317 12.56 -12.89 -2.89
CA GLY A 317 13.68 -13.67 -3.41
C GLY A 317 13.57 -15.18 -3.19
N ASN A 318 12.35 -15.67 -2.95
CA ASN A 318 12.00 -17.08 -2.78
C ASN A 318 11.55 -17.72 -4.10
#